data_AF-A0A090E4F8-F1
#
_entry.id   AF-A0A090E4F8-F1
#
_cell.length_a   1.000
_cell.length_b   1.000
_cell.length_c   1.000
_cell.angle_alpha   90.00
_cell.angle_beta   90.00
_cell.angle_gamma   90.00
#
_symmetry.space_group_name_H-M   'P 1'
#
loop_
_entity.id
_entity.type
_entity.pdbx_description
1 polymer ?
#
loop_
_entity_poly.entity_id
_entity_poly.type
_entity_poly.pdbx_seq_one_letter_code
_entity_poly.pdbx_strand_id
1 'polypeptide(L)'
;MSLPPKVSSPLDQAVVGAIRGTGHPPAMTDPIVKDSNGTPLKDGDSVTLIKDLKVKGTSETIKRGTLVKNIRLNGNPGEIECNTKQVKGLVLKTEFLKKA
;
A
#
# COMPACT_ATOMS: atom_id res chain seq x y z
N MET A 1 -46.93 -15.86 -36.49
CA MET A 1 -46.59 -14.49 -36.90
C MET A 1 -47.86 -13.64 -36.80
N SER A 2 -47.88 -12.65 -35.89
CA SER A 2 -48.63 -11.37 -35.96
C SER A 2 -48.96 -10.84 -34.56
N LEU A 3 -48.00 -10.08 -34.03
CA LEU A 3 -48.24 -8.81 -33.33
C LEU A 3 -47.75 -7.72 -34.32
N PRO A 4 -48.11 -6.42 -34.24
CA PRO A 4 -48.81 -5.62 -33.21
C PRO A 4 -49.90 -4.73 -33.91
N PRO A 5 -50.27 -3.45 -33.60
CA PRO A 5 -50.02 -2.51 -32.47
C PRO A 5 -51.33 -1.86 -31.93
N LYS A 6 -51.39 -1.17 -30.78
CA LYS A 6 -50.99 0.24 -30.57
C LYS A 6 -51.41 0.62 -29.13
N VAL A 7 -50.55 1.34 -28.40
CA VAL A 7 -50.99 2.54 -27.68
C VAL A 7 -49.76 3.41 -27.39
N SER A 8 -49.66 4.49 -28.14
CA SER A 8 -48.90 5.67 -27.77
C SER A 8 -49.63 6.36 -26.62
N SER A 9 -48.91 6.79 -25.60
CA SER A 9 -49.06 8.15 -25.07
C SER A 9 -47.78 8.60 -24.36
N PRO A 10 -47.30 9.83 -24.67
CA PRO A 10 -46.04 10.37 -24.18
C PRO A 10 -46.23 11.07 -22.82
N LEU A 11 -45.58 10.56 -21.77
CA LEU A 11 -45.30 11.40 -20.60
C LEU A 11 -43.93 12.04 -20.80
N ASP A 12 -43.99 13.22 -21.40
CA ASP A 12 -43.02 14.29 -21.18
C ASP A 12 -43.00 14.61 -19.68
N GLN A 13 -41.82 14.48 -19.06
CA GLN A 13 -41.34 15.39 -18.04
C GLN A 13 -39.85 15.15 -17.87
N ALA A 14 -39.10 16.10 -18.42
CA ALA A 14 -37.72 16.33 -18.06
C ALA A 14 -37.60 16.54 -16.54
N VAL A 15 -36.77 15.73 -15.88
CA VAL A 15 -36.05 16.17 -14.69
C VAL A 15 -34.60 16.37 -15.08
N VAL A 16 -34.25 17.65 -15.13
CA VAL A 16 -32.90 18.17 -15.13
C VAL A 16 -32.14 17.68 -13.90
N GLY A 17 -30.85 17.37 -14.08
CA GLY A 17 -29.85 17.54 -13.03
C GLY A 17 -29.59 16.35 -12.12
N ALA A 18 -28.51 15.63 -12.41
CA ALA A 18 -27.44 15.39 -11.43
C ALA A 18 -26.22 14.76 -12.11
N ILE A 19 -25.39 15.61 -12.73
CA ILE A 19 -23.96 15.34 -12.81
C ILE A 19 -23.37 15.43 -11.39
N ARG A 20 -23.44 14.34 -10.62
CA ARG A 20 -22.64 14.12 -9.40
C ARG A 20 -22.35 12.62 -9.38
N GLY A 21 -21.15 12.13 -9.70
CA GLY A 21 -19.91 12.56 -9.08
C GLY A 21 -19.81 11.95 -7.68
N THR A 22 -19.90 10.63 -7.57
CA THR A 22 -19.31 9.83 -6.48
C THR A 22 -18.70 8.59 -7.16
N GLY A 23 -17.43 8.61 -7.57
CA GLY A 23 -16.31 8.83 -6.67
C GLY A 23 -16.24 7.64 -5.72
N HIS A 24 -15.72 6.52 -6.22
CA HIS A 24 -15.32 5.35 -5.45
C HIS A 24 -14.58 5.77 -4.17
N PRO A 25 -15.04 5.36 -2.96
CA PRO A 25 -14.18 5.41 -1.81
C PRO A 25 -14.20 4.06 -1.08
N PRO A 26 -13.29 3.13 -1.38
CA PRO A 26 -12.68 2.32 -0.36
C PRO A 26 -11.52 3.14 0.21
N ALA A 27 -11.84 4.24 0.89
CA ALA A 27 -10.89 4.84 1.83
C ALA A 27 -10.95 4.05 3.15
N MET A 28 -10.85 2.73 3.06
CA MET A 28 -10.31 1.91 4.15
C MET A 28 -8.84 1.77 3.80
N THR A 29 -8.07 2.83 4.10
CA THR A 29 -6.63 2.81 3.88
C THR A 29 -6.04 1.90 4.95
N ASP A 30 -6.02 0.60 4.69
CA ASP A 30 -4.97 -0.23 5.26
C ASP A 30 -3.65 0.54 5.02
N PRO A 31 -2.82 0.73 6.06
CA PRO A 31 -1.56 1.44 5.92
C PRO A 31 -0.68 0.63 4.97
N ILE A 32 -0.75 0.94 3.68
CA ILE A 32 0.06 0.31 2.66
C ILE A 32 1.48 0.75 2.95
N VAL A 33 2.22 -0.16 3.58
CA VAL A 33 3.63 0.04 3.86
C VAL A 33 4.36 0.04 2.53
N LYS A 34 5.06 1.12 2.23
CA LYS A 34 5.81 1.28 0.98
C LYS A 34 7.28 1.46 1.29
N ASP A 35 8.13 0.93 0.43
CA ASP A 35 9.56 1.24 0.45
C ASP A 35 9.84 2.66 -0.08
N SER A 36 11.11 3.08 -0.03
CA SER A 36 11.64 4.30 -0.65
C SER A 36 11.17 4.56 -2.10
N ASN A 37 11.04 3.52 -2.93
CA ASN A 37 10.56 3.62 -4.31
C ASN A 37 9.03 3.63 -4.46
N GLY A 38 8.28 3.57 -3.36
CA GLY A 38 6.81 3.47 -3.41
C GLY A 38 6.29 2.06 -3.65
N THR A 39 7.14 1.03 -3.56
CA THR A 39 6.73 -0.36 -3.74
C THR A 39 5.97 -0.85 -2.51
N PRO A 40 4.75 -1.40 -2.65
CA PRO A 40 4.03 -1.96 -1.51
C PRO A 40 4.77 -3.20 -0.97
N LEU A 41 5.11 -3.14 0.31
CA LEU A 41 5.74 -4.20 1.08
C LEU A 41 4.66 -5.09 1.72
N LYS A 42 5.01 -6.34 1.97
CA LYS A 42 4.14 -7.35 2.56
C LYS A 42 4.85 -8.01 3.74
N ASP A 43 4.07 -8.61 4.64
CA ASP A 43 4.62 -9.54 5.64
C ASP A 43 5.41 -10.66 4.95
N GLY A 44 6.56 -11.01 5.52
CA GLY A 44 7.45 -12.03 5.00
C GLY A 44 8.32 -11.59 3.80
N ASP A 45 8.19 -10.36 3.32
CA ASP A 45 8.92 -9.86 2.16
C ASP A 45 10.41 -9.59 2.47
N SER A 46 11.18 -9.27 1.44
CA SER A 46 12.62 -9.04 1.53
C SER A 46 12.95 -7.62 1.10
N VAL A 47 13.74 -6.93 1.91
CA VAL A 47 14.16 -5.56 1.65
C VAL A 47 15.67 -5.44 1.72
N THR A 48 16.23 -4.58 0.91
CA THR A 48 17.65 -4.26 0.85
C THR A 48 17.85 -2.82 1.26
N LEU A 49 18.88 -2.54 2.07
CA LEU A 49 19.21 -1.17 2.41
C LEU A 49 19.82 -0.43 1.22
N ILE A 50 19.31 0.77 0.94
CA ILE A 50 19.86 1.64 -0.11
C ILE A 50 20.98 2.56 0.39
N LYS A 51 21.17 2.66 1.70
CA LYS A 51 22.16 3.52 2.36
C LYS A 51 22.71 2.81 3.61
N ASP A 52 23.81 3.29 4.16
CA ASP A 52 24.28 2.85 5.48
C ASP A 52 23.38 3.40 6.59
N LEU A 53 22.99 2.53 7.52
CA LEU A 53 22.19 2.88 8.68
C LEU A 53 22.80 2.30 9.93
N LYS A 54 22.97 3.15 10.94
CA LYS A 54 23.32 2.71 12.29
C LYS A 54 22.05 2.31 13.03
N VAL A 55 22.00 1.07 13.52
CA VAL A 55 20.85 0.58 14.29
C VAL A 55 20.90 1.18 15.69
N LYS A 56 19.84 1.88 16.08
CA LYS A 56 19.73 2.40 17.45
C LYS A 56 19.61 1.23 18.43
N GLY A 57 20.40 1.25 19.50
CA GLY A 57 20.43 0.16 20.50
C GLY A 57 21.56 -0.86 20.28
N THR A 58 22.29 -0.79 19.17
CA THR A 58 23.45 -1.64 18.90
C THR A 58 24.63 -0.83 18.35
N SER A 59 25.85 -1.33 18.53
CA SER A 59 27.06 -0.77 17.93
C SER A 59 27.21 -1.12 16.44
N GLU A 60 26.25 -1.87 15.88
CA GLU A 60 26.27 -2.32 14.49
C GLU A 60 25.76 -1.28 13.51
N THR A 61 26.48 -1.17 12.41
CA THR A 61 26.08 -0.35 11.26
C THR A 61 25.76 -1.28 10.10
N ILE A 62 24.52 -1.26 9.64
CA ILE A 62 24.07 -2.01 8.48
C ILE A 62 24.47 -1.22 7.25
N LYS A 63 25.40 -1.78 6.46
CA LYS A 63 25.84 -1.11 5.22
C LYS A 63 24.79 -1.23 4.13
N ARG A 64 24.82 -0.27 3.19
CA ARG A 64 24.09 -0.36 1.93
C ARG A 64 24.30 -1.74 1.28
N GLY A 65 23.23 -2.31 0.74
CA GLY A 65 23.25 -3.64 0.10
C GLY A 65 22.98 -4.78 1.06
N THR A 66 22.80 -4.52 2.36
CA THR A 66 22.38 -5.58 3.29
C THR A 66 20.95 -6.00 2.98
N LEU A 67 20.77 -7.29 2.74
CA LEU A 67 19.48 -7.94 2.56
C LEU A 67 18.89 -8.32 3.92
N VAL A 68 17.73 -7.75 4.22
CA VAL A 68 16.89 -8.07 5.35
C VAL A 68 15.68 -8.83 4.84
N LYS A 69 15.54 -10.08 5.29
CA LYS A 69 14.47 -10.99 4.88
C LYS A 69 13.52 -11.23 6.05
N ASN A 70 12.29 -11.65 5.76
CA ASN A 70 11.26 -11.91 6.77
C ASN A 70 10.90 -10.63 7.56
N ILE A 71 10.56 -9.56 6.84
CA ILE A 71 10.02 -8.36 7.47
C ILE A 71 8.59 -8.60 7.96
N ARG A 72 8.18 -7.88 8.99
CA ARG A 72 6.81 -7.81 9.51
C ARG A 72 6.30 -6.38 9.40
N LEU A 73 5.06 -6.26 8.93
CA LEU A 73 4.38 -4.98 8.87
C LEU A 73 3.72 -4.72 10.23
N ASN A 74 4.09 -3.61 10.85
CA ASN A 74 3.51 -3.16 12.13
C ASN A 74 2.17 -2.40 11.92
N GLY A 75 1.88 -2.00 10.69
CA GLY A 75 0.79 -1.07 10.38
C GLY A 75 1.26 0.39 10.30
N ASN A 76 2.56 0.64 10.46
CA ASN A 76 3.16 1.95 10.22
C ASN A 76 3.69 2.03 8.78
N PRO A 77 3.24 2.99 7.95
CA PRO A 77 3.65 3.05 6.54
C PRO A 77 5.12 3.41 6.33
N GLY A 78 5.74 4.04 7.33
CA GLY A 78 7.15 4.45 7.31
C GLY A 78 8.09 3.51 8.06
N GLU A 79 7.59 2.45 8.69
CA GLU A 79 8.36 1.61 9.61
C GLU A 79 8.00 0.12 9.47
N ILE A 80 9.02 -0.73 9.41
CA ILE A 80 8.85 -2.19 9.42
C ILE A 80 9.67 -2.81 10.53
N GLU A 81 9.14 -3.90 11.08
CA GLU A 81 9.89 -4.74 12.00
C GLU A 81 10.60 -5.83 11.20
N CYS A 82 11.83 -6.13 11.55
CA CYS A 82 12.56 -7.18 10.87
C CYS A 82 13.48 -7.93 11.82
N ASN A 83 13.83 -9.13 11.38
CA ASN A 83 14.67 -10.05 12.14
C ASN A 83 15.94 -10.29 11.35
N THR A 84 17.09 -9.93 11.94
CA THR A 84 18.41 -10.25 11.41
C THR A 84 18.99 -11.47 12.13
N LYS A 85 20.16 -11.94 11.69
CA LYS A 85 20.86 -13.07 12.35
C LYS A 85 21.25 -12.75 13.80
N GLN A 86 21.54 -11.48 14.10
CA GLN A 86 22.10 -11.08 15.39
C GLN A 86 21.06 -10.38 16.29
N VAL A 87 20.07 -9.71 15.69
CA VAL A 87 19.05 -8.95 16.42
C VAL A 87 17.66 -9.31 15.87
N LYS A 88 16.73 -9.64 16.75
CA LYS A 88 15.32 -9.91 16.42
C LYS A 88 14.43 -8.75 16.86
N GLY A 89 13.38 -8.45 16.09
CA GLY A 89 12.40 -7.41 16.45
C GLY A 89 12.95 -5.99 16.36
N LEU A 90 13.80 -5.70 15.37
CA LEU A 90 14.31 -4.35 15.18
C LEU A 90 13.44 -3.59 14.18
N VAL A 91 13.16 -2.32 14.50
CA VAL A 91 12.34 -1.43 13.66
C VAL A 91 13.25 -0.63 12.73
N LEU A 92 13.00 -0.71 11.43
CA LEU A 92 13.70 0.06 10.40
C LEU A 92 12.71 0.96 9.65
N LYS A 93 13.18 2.15 9.26
CA LYS A 93 12.41 3.06 8.41
C LYS A 93 12.41 2.61 6.96
N THR A 94 11.23 2.52 6.36
CA THR A 94 11.06 2.07 4.97
C THR A 94 11.59 3.05 3.94
N GLU A 95 11.75 4.33 4.28
CA GLU A 95 12.42 5.35 3.44
C GLU A 95 13.86 5.00 3.04
N PHE A 96 14.55 4.17 3.84
CA PHE A 96 15.93 3.73 3.59
C PHE A 96 16.02 2.28 3.14
N LEU A 97 14.86 1.64 2.93
CA LEU A 97 14.72 0.27 2.51
C LEU A 97 14.20 0.24 1.09
N LYS A 98 14.63 -0.77 0.33
CA LYS A 98 14.14 -1.05 -1.01
C LYS A 98 13.70 -2.49 -1.11
N LYS A 99 12.54 -2.76 -1.70
CA LYS A 99 12.13 -4.14 -2.00
C LYS A 99 13.20 -4.84 -2.84
N ALA A 100 13.66 -6.00 -2.36
CA ALA A 100 14.71 -6.81 -2.98
C ALA A 100 14.12 -7.77 -4.04
#